data_AF-V4H874-F1
#
_entry.id   AF-V4H874-F1
#
_cell.length_a   1.000
_cell.length_b   1.000
_cell.length_c   1.000
_cell.angle_alpha   90.00
_cell.angle_beta   90.00
_cell.angle_gamma   90.00
#
_symmetry.space_group_name_H-M   'P 1'
#
loop_
_entity.id
_entity.type
_entity.pdbx_description
1 polymer ?
#
loop_
_entity_poly.entity_id
_entity_poly.type
_entity_poly.pdbx_seq_one_letter_code
_entity_poly.pdbx_strand_id
1 'polypeptide(L)' 'MKTNQFNDKTMLVAWLFTLLCWGNTALVMVFSPFVVLEVTALCFAIVATQITFYVTKRVAEQNPLVASVYKNLFGDC' A
#
# COMPACT_ATOMS: atom_id res chain seq x y z
N MET A 1 -18.32 16.43 11.71
CA MET A 1 -17.51 15.25 12.07
C MET A 1 -17.90 13.99 11.27
N LYS A 2 -17.92 14.02 9.92
CA LYS A 2 -18.25 12.84 9.09
C LYS A 2 -17.15 12.45 8.08
N THR A 3 -16.11 13.27 7.92
CA THR A 3 -15.06 13.08 6.92
C THR A 3 -13.98 12.07 7.35
N ASN A 4 -13.65 11.97 8.64
CA ASN A 4 -12.53 11.11 9.09
C ASN A 4 -12.76 9.61 8.87
N GLN A 5 -13.98 9.10 9.03
CA GLN A 5 -14.24 7.65 8.89
C GLN A 5 -14.07 7.11 7.46
N PHE A 6 -14.18 7.96 6.44
CA PHE A 6 -14.04 7.53 5.04
C PHE A 6 -12.56 7.36 4.65
N ASN A 7 -11.66 8.15 5.24
CA ASN A 7 -10.22 8.09 4.97
C ASN A 7 -9.58 6.83 5.56
N ASP A 8 -9.93 6.46 6.79
CA ASP A 8 -9.31 5.31 7.47
C ASP A 8 -9.66 3.98 6.77
N LYS A 9 -10.90 3.85 6.30
CA LYS A 9 -11.35 2.68 5.51
C LYS A 9 -10.64 2.60 4.16
N THR A 10 -10.45 3.74 3.50
CA THR A 10 -9.73 3.80 2.22
C THR A 10 -8.27 3.41 2.39
N MET A 11 -7.62 3.83 3.47
CA MET A 11 -6.26 3.42 3.83
C MET A 11 -6.17 1.90 4.07
N LEU A 12 -7.10 1.34 4.85
CA LEU A 12 -7.15 -0.11 5.10
C LEU A 12 -7.35 -0.92 3.82
N VAL A 13 -8.26 -0.48 2.93
CA VAL A 13 -8.50 -1.14 1.64
C VAL A 13 -7.26 -1.06 0.75
N ALA A 14 -6.57 0.09 0.71
CA ALA A 14 -5.33 0.25 -0.05
C ALA A 14 -4.23 -0.71 0.43
N TRP A 15 -4.03 -0.84 1.74
CA TRP A 15 -3.07 -1.78 2.32
C TRP A 15 -3.44 -3.25 2.09
N LEU A 16 -4.73 -3.61 2.20
CA LEU A 16 -5.21 -4.96 1.87
C LEU A 16 -4.95 -5.29 0.40
N PHE A 17 -5.22 -4.35 -0.51
CA PHE A 17 -4.92 -4.52 -1.93
C PHE A 17 -3.42 -4.69 -2.19
N THR A 18 -2.57 -3.91 -1.52
CA THR A 18 -1.12 -4.05 -1.60
C THR A 18 -0.67 -5.44 -1.13
N LEU A 19 -1.18 -5.95 -0.01
CA LEU A 19 -0.86 -7.29 0.48
C LEU A 19 -1.28 -8.38 -0.52
N LEU A 20 -2.47 -8.26 -1.13
CA LEU A 20 -2.92 -9.17 -2.17
C LEU A 20 -2.02 -9.13 -3.42
N CYS A 21 -1.56 -7.93 -3.83
CA CYS A 21 -0.62 -7.79 -4.94
C CYS A 21 0.71 -8.48 -4.65
N TRP A 22 1.27 -8.30 -3.46
CA TRP A 22 2.49 -8.99 -3.05
C TRP A 22 2.31 -10.51 -2.94
N GLY A 23 1.16 -10.96 -2.43
CA GLY A 23 0.80 -12.38 -2.42
C GLY A 23 0.72 -12.97 -3.82
N ASN A 24 0.12 -12.24 -4.77
CA ASN A 24 0.08 -12.63 -6.17
C ASN A 24 1.49 -12.68 -6.79
N THR A 25 2.34 -11.69 -6.52
CA THR A 25 3.73 -11.70 -7.00
C THR A 25 4.52 -12.90 -6.45
N ALA A 26 4.34 -13.24 -5.16
CA ALA A 26 4.96 -14.42 -4.56
C ALA A 26 4.47 -15.72 -5.23
N LEU A 27 3.16 -15.83 -5.49
CA LEU A 27 2.59 -16.97 -6.22
C LEU A 27 3.15 -17.08 -7.64
N VAL A 28 3.23 -15.96 -8.36
CA VAL A 28 3.78 -15.92 -9.71
C VAL A 28 5.25 -16.35 -9.71
N MET A 29 6.07 -15.90 -8.75
CA MET A 29 7.47 -16.32 -8.64
C MET A 29 7.65 -17.80 -8.33
N VAL A 30 6.75 -18.39 -7.55
CA VAL A 30 6.85 -19.82 -7.15
C VAL A 30 6.37 -20.74 -8.27
N PHE A 31 5.34 -20.34 -9.02
CA PHE A 31 4.64 -21.25 -9.94
C PHE A 31 4.78 -20.89 -11.42
N SER A 32 5.23 -19.68 -11.78
CA SER A 32 5.36 -19.27 -13.18
C SER A 32 6.71 -19.71 -13.75
N PRO A 33 6.73 -20.37 -14.93
CA PRO A 33 7.96 -20.57 -15.68
C PRO A 33 8.32 -19.36 -16.57
N PHE A 34 7.46 -18.33 -16.60
CA PHE A 34 7.64 -17.15 -17.45
C PHE A 34 8.19 -15.96 -16.65
N VAL A 35 9.46 -15.61 -16.90
CA VAL A 35 10.15 -14.47 -16.28
C VAL A 35 9.43 -13.14 -16.53
N VAL A 36 8.81 -12.98 -17.71
CA VAL A 36 8.06 -11.75 -18.04
C VAL A 36 6.87 -11.54 -17.10
N LEU A 37 6.20 -12.61 -16.69
CA LEU A 37 5.11 -12.54 -15.71
C LEU A 37 5.62 -12.14 -14.33
N GLU A 38 6.78 -12.64 -13.91
CA GLU A 38 7.39 -12.28 -12.63
C GLU A 38 7.77 -10.79 -12.57
N VAL A 39 8.43 -10.29 -13.62
CA VAL A 39 8.85 -8.89 -13.71
C VAL A 39 7.64 -7.97 -13.74
N THR A 40 6.61 -8.30 -14.51
CA THR A 40 5.38 -7.48 -14.56
C THR A 40 4.61 -7.49 -13.25
N ALA A 41 4.53 -8.63 -12.56
CA ALA A 41 3.91 -8.73 -11.24
C ALA A 41 4.68 -7.92 -10.18
N LEU A 42 6.02 -7.96 -10.22
CA LEU A 42 6.87 -7.13 -9.37
C LEU A 42 6.63 -5.64 -9.61
N CYS A 43 6.68 -5.20 -10.87
CA CYS A 43 6.43 -3.80 -11.22
C CYS A 43 5.05 -3.34 -10.71
N PHE A 44 4.03 -4.17 -10.88
CA PHE A 44 2.68 -3.86 -10.39
C PHE A 44 2.63 -3.76 -8.86
N ALA A 45 3.26 -4.68 -8.13
CA ALA A 45 3.31 -4.64 -6.67
C ALA A 45 4.06 -3.41 -6.13
N ILE A 46 5.15 -3.01 -6.79
CA ILE A 46 5.90 -1.78 -6.45
C ILE A 46 5.00 -0.55 -6.65
N VAL A 47 4.35 -0.42 -7.81
CA VAL A 47 3.45 0.71 -8.09
C VAL A 47 2.29 0.76 -7.08
N ALA A 48 1.66 -0.37 -6.79
CA ALA A 48 0.59 -0.45 -5.78
C ALA A 48 1.08 -0.01 -4.40
N THR A 49 2.30 -0.40 -4.03
CA THR A 49 2.92 0.01 -2.75
C THR A 49 3.15 1.52 -2.70
N GLN A 50 3.66 2.12 -3.78
CA GLN A 50 3.88 3.58 -3.86
C GLN A 50 2.57 4.37 -3.77
N ILE A 51 1.51 3.90 -4.44
CA ILE A 51 0.17 4.52 -4.35
C ILE A 51 -0.35 4.43 -2.92
N THR A 52 -0.21 3.27 -2.26
CA THR A 52 -0.66 3.09 -0.89
C THR A 52 0.12 3.98 0.10
N PHE A 53 1.42 4.19 -0.11
CA PHE A 53 2.18 5.17 0.68
C PHE A 53 1.70 6.60 0.46
N TYR A 54 1.42 6.99 -0.78
CA TYR A 54 0.87 8.31 -1.09
C TYR A 54 -0.48 8.54 -0.39
N VAL A 55 -1.38 7.56 -0.46
CA VAL A 55 -2.68 7.61 0.24
C VAL A 55 -2.48 7.70 1.75
N THR A 56 -1.58 6.89 2.31
CA THR A 56 -1.28 6.91 3.75
C THR A 56 -0.75 8.28 4.19
N LYS A 57 0.12 8.90 3.39
CA LYS A 57 0.61 10.27 3.66
C LYS A 57 -0.52 11.30 3.63
N ARG A 58 -1.41 11.24 2.64
CA ARG A 58 -2.60 12.12 2.56
C ARG A 58 -3.53 11.96 3.76
N VAL A 59 -3.68 10.73 4.27
CA VAL A 59 -4.49 10.45 5.46
C VAL A 59 -3.79 10.96 6.72
N ALA A 60 -2.46 10.82 6.81
CA ALA A 60 -1.65 11.36 7.90
C ALA A 60 -1.79 12.89 8.03
N GLU A 61 -1.74 13.63 6.91
CA GLU A 61 -1.97 15.10 6.91
C GLU A 61 -3.33 15.51 7.51
N GLN A 62 -4.32 14.61 7.48
CA GLN A 62 -5.68 14.87 7.95
C GLN A 62 -5.97 14.28 9.34
N ASN A 63 -5.14 13.35 9.83
CA ASN A 63 -5.36 12.64 11.09
C ASN A 63 -4.06 12.55 11.92
N PRO A 64 -3.98 13.24 13.07
CA PRO A 64 -2.75 13.30 13.87
C PRO A 64 -2.30 11.95 14.44
N LEU A 65 -3.23 11.00 14.64
CA LEU A 65 -2.88 9.63 15.06
C LEU A 65 -2.14 8.88 13.95
N VAL A 66 -2.62 8.97 12.72
CA VAL A 66 -1.99 8.35 11.55
C VAL A 66 -0.67 9.06 11.22
N ALA A 67 -0.58 10.37 11.41
CA ALA A 67 0.68 11.11 11.30
C ALA A 67 1.74 10.63 12.29
N SER A 68 1.39 10.39 13.55
CA SER A 68 2.34 9.86 14.54
C SER A 68 2.86 8.48 14.15
N VAL A 69 1.99 7.59 13.67
CA VAL A 69 2.38 6.26 13.18
C VAL A 69 3.24 6.37 11.93
N TYR A 70 2.84 7.20 10.96
CA TYR A 70 3.60 7.43 9.73
C TYR A 70 5.00 7.99 10.01
N LYS A 71 5.11 8.97 10.92
CA LYS A 71 6.40 9.52 11.37
C LYS A 71 7.31 8.47 11.99
N ASN A 72 6.75 7.61 12.84
CA ASN A 72 7.53 6.54 13.48
C ASN A 72 7.99 5.47 12.49
N LEU A 73 7.21 5.22 11.43
CA LEU A 73 7.52 4.20 10.43
C LEU A 73 8.47 4.71 9.33
N PHE A 74 8.32 5.96 8.91
CA PHE A 74 9.00 6.52 7.73
C PHE A 74 9.91 7.71 8.04
N GLY A 75 9.93 8.21 9.28
CA GLY A 75 10.76 9.34 9.69
C GLY A 75 10.24 10.72 9.24
N ASP A 76 9.43 10.76 8.19
CA ASP A 76 8.88 11.99 7.61
C ASP A 76 7.48 12.31 8.15
N CYS A 77 7.28 13.59 8.48
CA CYS A 77 5.98 14.23 8.72
C CYS A 77 5.85 15.42 7.78
#